data_AF-A0A9P7HRI6-F1
#
_entry.id   AF-A0A9P7HRI6-F1
#
_cell.length_a   1.000
_cell.length_b   1.000
_cell.length_c   1.000
_cell.angle_alpha   90.00
_cell.angle_beta   90.00
_cell.angle_gamma   90.00
#
_symmetry.space_group_name_H-M   'P 1'
#
loop_
_entity.id
_entity.type
_entity.pdbx_description
1 polymer ?
#
loop_
_entity_poly.entity_id
_entity_poly.type
_entity_poly.pdbx_seq_one_letter_code
_entity_poly.pdbx_strand_id
1 'polypeptide(L)'
;MVSQLPITEDYVSKHHSVTKDVVGIISQINTLSKQDTTRDLALIDQLELQIYLKVGPSTQHNQFRSEKINFINQHYASVWHYATIIHIQRRIRRKPPEQLKDIVSEALAYLEAAEDVATDLGGCIVLWPCMVIASEYYVEEHKMRALNWFKKKDRHGFANVSLASTICREYWKWRDRSPSRALNTSWQDFVPV
;
A
#
# COMPACT_ATOMS: atom_id res chain seq x y z
N MET A 1 -6.06 20.22 4.33
CA MET A 1 -4.77 19.84 3.69
C MET A 1 -4.95 19.26 2.28
N VAL A 2 -5.89 18.32 2.03
CA VAL A 2 -6.11 17.74 0.68
C VAL A 2 -6.61 18.77 -0.36
N SER A 3 -7.34 19.81 0.07
CA SER A 3 -7.85 20.88 -0.80
C SER A 3 -6.77 21.77 -1.44
N GLN A 4 -5.53 21.75 -0.91
CA GLN A 4 -4.41 22.54 -1.41
C GLN A 4 -3.54 21.78 -2.43
N LEU A 5 -3.83 20.51 -2.71
CA LEU A 5 -3.09 19.75 -3.71
C LEU A 5 -3.47 20.22 -5.13
N PRO A 6 -2.49 20.47 -6.02
CA PRO A 6 -2.72 20.96 -7.37
C PRO A 6 -3.68 20.03 -8.15
N ILE A 7 -4.47 20.65 -9.04
CA ILE A 7 -5.50 19.96 -9.84
C ILE A 7 -4.88 19.31 -11.08
N THR A 8 -3.72 19.80 -11.52
CA THR A 8 -2.93 19.26 -12.64
C THR A 8 -2.18 17.99 -12.25
N GLU A 9 -1.92 17.09 -13.22
CA GLU A 9 -1.05 15.92 -13.04
C GLU A 9 0.33 16.34 -12.52
N ASP A 10 0.51 16.18 -11.21
CA ASP A 10 1.74 16.51 -10.50
C ASP A 10 2.82 15.44 -10.76
N TYR A 11 4.09 15.79 -10.59
CA TYR A 11 5.25 14.89 -10.74
C TYR A 11 5.05 13.55 -10.00
N VAL A 12 4.43 13.61 -8.82
CA VAL A 12 4.12 12.45 -7.97
C VAL A 12 3.10 11.50 -8.61
N SER A 13 2.10 12.03 -9.33
CA SER A 13 1.16 11.22 -10.11
C SER A 13 1.86 10.56 -11.31
N LYS A 14 2.77 11.30 -11.96
CA LYS A 14 3.48 10.88 -13.16
C LYS A 14 4.57 9.83 -12.94
N HIS A 15 5.18 9.79 -11.74
CA HIS A 15 6.31 8.91 -11.43
C HIS A 15 6.01 7.87 -10.34
N HIS A 16 5.00 8.09 -9.51
CA HIS A 16 4.64 7.17 -8.43
C HIS A 16 3.19 6.71 -8.48
N SER A 17 2.44 7.09 -9.53
CA SER A 17 1.02 6.75 -9.73
C SER A 17 0.11 7.17 -8.56
N VAL A 18 0.53 8.19 -7.80
CA VAL A 18 -0.25 8.73 -6.68
C VAL A 18 -1.20 9.81 -7.20
N THR A 19 -2.49 9.54 -7.19
CA THR A 19 -3.50 10.54 -7.57
C THR A 19 -4.05 11.28 -6.35
N LYS A 20 -4.62 12.47 -6.58
CA LYS A 20 -5.31 13.23 -5.53
C LYS A 20 -6.47 12.45 -4.92
N ASP A 21 -7.17 11.65 -5.73
CA ASP A 21 -8.24 10.76 -5.27
C ASP A 21 -7.72 9.71 -4.29
N VAL A 22 -6.59 9.06 -4.58
CA VAL A 22 -5.96 8.09 -3.67
C VAL A 22 -5.63 8.72 -2.32
N VAL A 23 -4.97 9.87 -2.33
CA VAL A 23 -4.62 10.58 -1.09
C VAL A 23 -5.87 11.03 -0.33
N GLY A 24 -6.89 11.52 -1.05
CA GLY A 24 -8.17 11.90 -0.47
C GLY A 24 -8.87 10.73 0.21
N ILE A 25 -8.91 9.57 -0.44
CA ILE A 25 -9.49 8.34 0.10
C ILE A 25 -8.71 7.87 1.34
N ILE A 26 -7.37 7.81 1.28
CA ILE A 26 -6.55 7.42 2.43
C ILE A 26 -6.77 8.36 3.62
N SER A 27 -6.90 9.67 3.36
CA SER A 27 -7.22 10.65 4.41
C SER A 27 -8.58 10.37 5.05
N GLN A 28 -9.60 10.03 4.24
CA GLN A 28 -10.93 9.68 4.76
C GLN A 28 -10.88 8.39 5.58
N ILE A 29 -10.16 7.36 5.11
CA ILE A 29 -9.96 6.11 5.86
C ILE A 29 -9.34 6.41 7.23
N ASN A 30 -8.30 7.25 7.28
CA ASN A 30 -7.62 7.57 8.53
C ASN A 30 -8.53 8.35 9.49
N THR A 31 -9.31 9.31 9.00
CA THR A 31 -10.30 10.04 9.82
C THR A 31 -11.37 9.11 10.37
N LEU A 32 -11.97 8.27 9.53
CA LEU A 32 -12.99 7.30 9.94
C LEU A 32 -12.43 6.25 10.92
N SER A 33 -11.17 5.83 10.75
CA SER A 33 -10.54 4.86 11.66
C SER A 33 -10.35 5.37 13.09
N LYS A 34 -10.37 6.70 13.29
CA LYS A 34 -10.23 7.35 14.61
C LYS A 34 -11.57 7.71 15.25
N GLN A 35 -12.66 7.66 14.49
CA GLN A 35 -13.99 7.96 14.99
C GLN A 35 -14.60 6.69 15.58
N ASP A 36 -14.92 6.71 16.87
CA ASP A 36 -15.56 5.59 17.60
C ASP A 36 -17.07 5.49 17.34
N THR A 37 -17.63 6.38 16.52
CA THR A 37 -19.06 6.49 16.27
C THR A 37 -19.57 5.29 15.49
N THR A 38 -20.84 4.91 15.76
CA THR A 38 -21.62 3.89 15.06
C THR A 38 -21.31 3.91 13.57
N ARG A 39 -20.60 2.88 13.11
CA ARG A 39 -20.08 2.79 11.74
C ARG A 39 -21.23 2.86 10.76
N ASP A 40 -21.36 3.98 10.06
CA ASP A 40 -22.25 4.08 8.92
C ASP A 40 -21.72 3.13 7.84
N LEU A 41 -22.32 1.94 7.78
CA LEU A 41 -21.93 0.89 6.85
C LEU A 41 -22.11 1.36 5.40
N ALA A 42 -23.11 2.21 5.11
CA ALA A 42 -23.33 2.73 3.77
C ALA A 42 -22.19 3.66 3.33
N LEU A 43 -21.69 4.51 4.24
CA LEU A 43 -20.53 5.36 3.97
C LEU A 43 -19.27 4.52 3.73
N ILE A 44 -19.06 3.45 4.49
CA ILE A 44 -17.90 2.56 4.33
C ILE A 44 -18.00 1.79 3.01
N ASP A 45 -19.17 1.25 2.67
CA ASP A 45 -19.45 0.57 1.42
C ASP A 45 -19.22 1.51 0.22
N GLN A 46 -19.67 2.76 0.33
CA GLN A 46 -19.45 3.78 -0.70
C GLN A 46 -17.96 4.12 -0.87
N LEU A 47 -17.22 4.27 0.24
CA LEU A 47 -15.79 4.53 0.20
C LEU A 47 -15.03 3.36 -0.45
N GLU A 48 -15.41 2.14 -0.11
CA GLU A 48 -14.86 0.92 -0.71
C GLU A 48 -15.14 0.85 -2.22
N LEU A 49 -16.37 1.16 -2.63
CA LEU A 49 -16.72 1.26 -4.05
C LEU A 49 -15.89 2.33 -4.78
N GLN A 50 -15.62 3.48 -4.15
CA GLN A 50 -14.76 4.50 -4.75
C GLN A 50 -13.32 4.01 -4.97
N ILE A 51 -12.81 3.14 -4.10
CA ILE A 51 -11.49 2.53 -4.31
C ILE A 51 -11.49 1.67 -5.58
N TYR A 52 -12.50 0.82 -5.75
CA TYR A 52 -12.65 -0.02 -6.94
C TYR A 52 -12.82 0.80 -8.23
N LEU A 53 -13.59 1.89 -8.18
CA LEU A 53 -13.88 2.69 -9.37
C LEU A 53 -12.78 3.70 -9.74
N LYS A 54 -12.12 4.31 -8.74
CA LYS A 54 -11.24 5.47 -8.97
C LYS A 54 -9.76 5.17 -8.79
N VAL A 55 -9.42 4.14 -8.01
CA VAL A 55 -8.02 3.80 -7.71
C VAL A 55 -7.53 2.63 -8.56
N GLY A 56 -8.42 1.96 -9.31
CA GLY A 56 -8.02 0.91 -10.24
C GLY A 56 -6.97 1.40 -11.23
N PRO A 57 -6.07 0.51 -11.72
CA PRO A 57 -5.02 0.89 -12.66
C PRO A 57 -5.66 1.42 -13.95
N SER A 58 -5.76 2.73 -14.07
CA SER A 58 -6.22 3.36 -15.30
C SER A 58 -5.09 3.22 -16.32
N THR A 59 -5.39 2.54 -17.42
CA THR A 59 -4.49 2.40 -18.58
C THR A 59 -4.39 3.74 -19.30
N GLN A 60 -3.83 4.76 -18.67
CA GLN A 60 -3.35 5.93 -19.39
C GLN A 60 -2.05 5.55 -20.08
N HIS A 61 -2.19 4.85 -21.21
CA HIS A 61 -1.08 4.53 -22.08
C HIS A 61 -0.60 5.82 -22.73
N ASN A 62 0.42 6.42 -22.13
CA ASN A 62 1.01 7.63 -22.67
C ASN A 62 1.90 7.21 -23.84
N GLN A 63 1.41 7.37 -25.08
CA GLN A 63 2.11 6.97 -26.30
C GLN A 63 3.50 7.61 -26.44
N PHE A 64 3.75 8.70 -25.72
CA PHE A 64 5.02 9.43 -25.70
C PHE A 64 6.03 8.95 -24.65
N ARG A 65 5.69 7.93 -23.83
CA ARG A 65 6.61 7.33 -22.84
C ARG A 65 7.12 5.98 -23.30
N SER A 66 8.32 5.61 -22.85
CA SER A 66 8.86 4.27 -23.10
C SER A 66 7.97 3.18 -22.49
N GLU A 67 7.92 2.03 -23.15
CA GLU A 67 7.13 0.87 -22.70
C GLU A 67 7.47 0.46 -21.26
N LYS A 68 8.76 0.49 -20.89
CA LYS A 68 9.21 0.21 -19.52
C LYS A 68 8.63 1.17 -18.48
N ILE A 69 8.50 2.47 -18.80
CA ILE A 69 7.93 3.46 -17.88
C ILE A 69 6.41 3.25 -17.75
N ASN A 70 5.72 2.99 -18.85
CA ASN A 70 4.29 2.69 -18.82
C ASN A 70 4.01 1.41 -18.01
N PHE A 71 4.85 0.38 -18.17
CA PHE A 71 4.80 -0.86 -17.41
C PHE A 71 4.93 -0.61 -15.89
N ILE A 72 5.98 0.12 -15.46
CA ILE A 72 6.17 0.44 -14.03
C ILE A 72 4.99 1.23 -13.48
N ASN A 73 4.53 2.26 -14.21
CA ASN A 73 3.43 3.11 -13.75
C ASN A 73 2.15 2.32 -13.55
N GLN A 74 1.85 1.36 -14.42
CA GLN A 74 0.69 0.46 -14.28
C GLN A 74 0.82 -0.44 -13.05
N HIS A 75 2.01 -0.99 -12.79
CA HIS A 75 2.24 -1.82 -11.62
C HIS A 75 2.17 -0.98 -10.34
N TYR A 76 2.74 0.23 -10.32
CA TYR A 76 2.63 1.16 -9.18
C TYR A 76 1.18 1.55 -8.91
N ALA A 77 0.38 1.82 -9.95
CA ALA A 77 -1.04 2.10 -9.79
C ALA A 77 -1.78 0.91 -9.16
N SER A 78 -1.47 -0.30 -9.62
CA SER A 78 -2.02 -1.54 -9.05
C SER A 78 -1.62 -1.70 -7.58
N VAL A 79 -0.35 -1.45 -7.25
CA VAL A 79 0.14 -1.47 -5.86
C VAL A 79 -0.61 -0.48 -4.96
N TRP A 80 -0.84 0.75 -5.43
CA TRP A 80 -1.64 1.73 -4.69
C TRP A 80 -3.09 1.29 -4.51
N HIS A 81 -3.66 0.65 -5.52
CA HIS A 81 -5.00 0.09 -5.47
C HIS A 81 -5.13 -0.98 -4.39
N TYR A 82 -4.31 -2.02 -4.46
CA TYR A 82 -4.34 -3.10 -3.48
C TYR A 82 -3.99 -2.61 -2.07
N ALA A 83 -2.99 -1.73 -1.92
CA ALA A 83 -2.65 -1.17 -0.63
C ALA A 83 -3.84 -0.41 -0.01
N THR A 84 -4.56 0.40 -0.81
CA THR A 84 -5.74 1.12 -0.31
C THR A 84 -6.87 0.18 0.09
N ILE A 85 -7.11 -0.90 -0.66
CA ILE A 85 -8.06 -1.96 -0.30
C ILE A 85 -7.66 -2.62 1.02
N ILE A 86 -6.41 -3.07 1.14
CA ILE A 86 -5.90 -3.70 2.36
C ILE A 86 -6.06 -2.75 3.55
N HIS A 87 -5.74 -1.46 3.37
CA HIS A 87 -5.86 -0.44 4.41
C HIS A 87 -7.29 -0.28 4.92
N ILE A 88 -8.30 -0.18 4.05
CA ILE A 88 -9.70 -0.08 4.50
C ILE A 88 -10.20 -1.37 5.16
N GLN A 89 -9.81 -2.54 4.63
CA GLN A 89 -10.20 -3.84 5.19
C GLN A 89 -9.62 -4.04 6.60
N ARG A 90 -8.38 -3.60 6.84
CA ARG A 90 -7.73 -3.72 8.14
C ARG A 90 -8.16 -2.63 9.12
N ARG A 91 -8.18 -1.37 8.69
CA ARG A 91 -8.43 -0.22 9.59
C ARG A 91 -9.90 -0.03 9.93
N ILE A 92 -10.79 -0.22 8.96
CA ILE A 92 -12.21 0.01 9.15
C ILE A 92 -12.94 -1.32 9.36
N ARG A 93 -12.84 -2.25 8.41
CA ARG A 93 -13.58 -3.53 8.50
C ARG A 93 -13.03 -4.47 9.57
N ARG A 94 -11.81 -4.25 10.06
CA ARG A 94 -11.12 -5.10 11.05
C ARG A 94 -11.04 -6.56 10.59
N LYS A 95 -10.93 -6.80 9.27
CA LYS A 95 -10.80 -8.16 8.75
C LYS A 95 -9.48 -8.77 9.23
N PRO A 96 -9.47 -10.03 9.67
CA PRO A 96 -8.23 -10.69 10.06
C PRO A 96 -7.32 -10.92 8.83
N PRO A 97 -5.98 -10.91 8.98
CA PRO A 97 -5.02 -11.02 7.87
C PRO A 97 -5.21 -12.27 7.01
N GLU A 98 -5.69 -13.37 7.60
CA GLU A 98 -6.00 -14.64 6.94
C GLU A 98 -7.00 -14.46 5.79
N GLN A 99 -7.96 -13.56 5.95
CA GLN A 99 -8.97 -13.25 4.93
C GLN A 99 -8.45 -12.36 3.80
N LEU A 100 -7.26 -11.78 3.95
CA LEU A 100 -6.64 -10.92 2.94
C LEU A 100 -5.52 -11.61 2.18
N LYS A 101 -5.25 -12.90 2.45
CA LYS A 101 -4.12 -13.65 1.89
C LYS A 101 -4.02 -13.56 0.36
N ASP A 102 -5.15 -13.63 -0.34
CA ASP A 102 -5.20 -13.69 -1.81
C ASP A 102 -4.90 -12.31 -2.40
N ILE A 103 -5.54 -11.27 -1.86
CA ILE A 103 -5.33 -9.86 -2.22
C ILE A 103 -3.88 -9.45 -1.95
N VAL A 104 -3.35 -9.84 -0.80
CA VAL A 104 -1.98 -9.53 -0.39
C VAL A 104 -0.96 -10.27 -1.27
N SER A 105 -1.24 -11.51 -1.65
CA SER A 105 -0.40 -12.28 -2.59
C SER A 105 -0.34 -11.63 -3.97
N GLU A 106 -1.49 -11.17 -4.48
CA GLU A 106 -1.56 -10.48 -5.76
C GLU A 106 -0.82 -9.13 -5.72
N ALA A 107 -1.01 -8.36 -4.65
CA ALA A 107 -0.32 -7.09 -4.43
C ALA A 107 1.22 -7.26 -4.38
N LEU A 108 1.70 -8.35 -3.78
CA LEU A 108 3.13 -8.70 -3.76
C LEU A 108 3.67 -8.95 -5.17
N ALA A 109 2.93 -9.66 -6.02
CA ALA A 109 3.35 -9.93 -7.38
C ALA A 109 3.52 -8.63 -8.18
N TYR A 110 2.62 -7.66 -8.02
CA TYR A 110 2.77 -6.34 -8.63
C TYR A 110 3.99 -5.57 -8.10
N LEU A 111 4.28 -5.65 -6.80
CA LEU A 111 5.47 -5.04 -6.19
C LEU A 111 6.78 -5.63 -6.73
N GLU A 112 6.85 -6.96 -6.87
CA GLU A 112 8.02 -7.66 -7.37
C GLU A 112 8.22 -7.38 -8.87
N ALA A 113 7.17 -7.47 -9.68
CA ALA A 113 7.24 -7.19 -11.11
C ALA A 113 7.64 -5.73 -11.40
N ALA A 114 7.14 -4.77 -10.61
CA ALA A 114 7.57 -3.39 -10.72
C ALA A 114 9.06 -3.22 -10.38
N GLU A 115 9.57 -3.94 -9.39
CA GLU A 115 10.94 -3.81 -8.92
C GLU A 115 11.97 -4.33 -9.92
N ASP A 116 11.66 -5.44 -10.59
CA ASP A 116 12.55 -6.03 -11.58
C ASP A 116 12.78 -5.05 -12.75
N VAL A 117 11.77 -4.25 -13.14
CA VAL A 117 11.91 -3.22 -14.18
C VAL A 117 12.44 -1.88 -13.64
N ALA A 118 12.05 -1.50 -12.42
CA ALA A 118 12.49 -0.25 -11.79
C ALA A 118 14.00 -0.24 -11.50
N THR A 119 14.58 -1.42 -11.26
CA THR A 119 16.03 -1.66 -11.18
C THR A 119 16.80 -1.03 -12.33
N ASP A 120 16.36 -1.29 -13.56
CA ASP A 120 17.04 -0.83 -14.76
C ASP A 120 16.93 0.69 -14.97
N LEU A 121 15.91 1.30 -14.35
CA LEU A 121 15.51 2.70 -14.58
C LEU A 121 15.82 3.63 -13.39
N GLY A 122 16.39 3.10 -12.30
CA GLY A 122 16.65 3.87 -11.08
C GLY A 122 15.40 4.38 -10.35
N GLY A 123 14.23 3.81 -10.66
CA GLY A 123 12.96 4.22 -10.05
C GLY A 123 12.75 3.59 -8.66
N CYS A 124 12.07 4.30 -7.77
CA CYS A 124 11.66 3.76 -6.48
C CYS A 124 10.21 4.13 -6.17
N ILE A 125 9.40 3.14 -5.76
CA ILE A 125 8.03 3.37 -5.32
C ILE A 125 8.03 4.00 -3.92
N VAL A 126 6.98 4.77 -3.63
CA VAL A 126 6.71 5.30 -2.29
C VAL A 126 6.59 4.13 -1.30
N LEU A 127 7.11 4.33 -0.08
CA LEU A 127 7.23 3.27 0.93
C LEU A 127 5.89 2.88 1.57
N TRP A 128 4.95 3.82 1.71
CA TRP A 128 3.65 3.57 2.38
C TRP A 128 2.87 2.36 1.81
N PRO A 129 2.59 2.25 0.50
CA PRO A 129 1.83 1.11 -0.01
C PRO A 129 2.59 -0.21 0.19
N CYS A 130 3.92 -0.18 0.12
CA CYS A 130 4.77 -1.34 0.40
C CYS A 130 4.63 -1.78 1.86
N MET A 131 4.60 -0.84 2.80
CA MET A 131 4.39 -1.13 4.23
C MET A 131 3.01 -1.72 4.50
N VAL A 132 1.96 -1.15 3.90
CA VAL A 132 0.59 -1.67 4.05
C VAL A 132 0.48 -3.10 3.55
N ILE A 133 1.05 -3.40 2.38
CA ILE A 133 1.02 -4.76 1.84
C ILE A 133 1.90 -5.69 2.69
N ALA A 134 3.13 -5.28 3.00
CA ALA A 134 4.09 -6.13 3.67
C ALA A 134 3.69 -6.51 5.09
N SER A 135 3.19 -5.55 5.86
CA SER A 135 2.74 -5.80 7.23
C SER A 135 1.62 -6.85 7.33
N GLU A 136 0.83 -7.03 6.26
CA GLU A 136 -0.33 -7.91 6.26
C GLU A 136 -0.06 -9.32 5.71
N TYR A 137 1.19 -9.66 5.38
CA TYR A 137 1.55 -11.04 5.02
C TYR A 137 1.30 -12.01 6.17
N TYR A 138 0.46 -13.03 5.92
CA TYR A 138 0.14 -14.06 6.89
C TYR A 138 1.04 -15.30 6.76
N VAL A 139 1.20 -15.82 5.54
CA VAL A 139 1.97 -17.03 5.24
C VAL A 139 3.47 -16.74 5.25
N GLU A 140 4.27 -17.62 5.85
CA GLU A 140 5.73 -17.48 5.95
C GLU A 140 6.42 -17.30 4.60
N GLU A 141 5.94 -17.97 3.55
CA GLU A 141 6.45 -17.79 2.19
C GLU A 141 6.35 -16.33 1.73
N HIS A 142 5.20 -15.68 1.95
CA HIS A 142 5.00 -14.28 1.59
C HIS A 142 5.84 -13.34 2.45
N LYS A 143 5.98 -13.63 3.76
CA LYS A 143 6.89 -12.88 4.64
C LYS A 143 8.33 -12.94 4.13
N MET A 144 8.82 -14.12 3.71
CA MET A 144 10.16 -14.26 3.14
C MET A 144 10.33 -13.48 1.84
N ARG A 145 9.36 -13.54 0.93
CA ARG A 145 9.37 -12.77 -0.32
C ARG A 145 9.40 -11.26 -0.07
N ALA A 146 8.62 -10.76 0.89
CA ALA A 146 8.65 -9.37 1.33
C ALA A 146 10.03 -8.93 1.81
N LEU A 147 10.67 -9.74 2.63
CA LEU A 147 11.99 -9.47 3.18
C LEU A 147 13.05 -9.46 2.08
N ASN A 148 12.94 -10.36 1.11
CA ASN A 148 13.79 -10.35 -0.07
C ASN A 148 13.58 -9.09 -0.91
N TRP A 149 12.33 -8.63 -1.06
CA TRP A 149 12.02 -7.37 -1.73
C TRP A 149 12.65 -6.16 -1.00
N PHE A 150 12.52 -6.06 0.33
CA PHE A 150 13.19 -5.01 1.12
C PHE A 150 14.72 -5.08 0.98
N LYS A 151 15.30 -6.29 0.94
CA LYS A 151 16.74 -6.48 0.73
C LYS A 151 17.19 -6.03 -0.66
N LYS A 152 16.42 -6.31 -1.72
CA LYS A 152 16.69 -5.81 -3.08
C LYS A 152 16.72 -4.27 -3.11
N LYS A 153 15.87 -3.63 -2.30
CA LYS A 153 15.78 -2.16 -2.17
C LYS A 153 16.91 -1.51 -1.37
N ASP A 154 17.65 -2.27 -0.57
CA ASP A 154 18.76 -1.76 0.25
C ASP A 154 19.88 -1.13 -0.60
N ARG A 155 19.99 -1.54 -1.88
CA ARG A 155 20.91 -0.94 -2.87
C ARG A 155 20.77 0.57 -3.05
N HIS A 156 19.61 1.14 -2.73
CA HIS A 156 19.37 2.56 -2.86
C HIS A 156 19.87 3.36 -1.64
N GLY A 157 20.40 2.68 -0.60
CA GLY A 157 20.93 3.32 0.61
C GLY A 157 19.87 4.02 1.47
N PHE A 158 18.59 3.77 1.21
CA PHE A 158 17.51 4.38 1.98
C PHE A 158 17.34 3.65 3.32
N ALA A 159 17.85 4.24 4.39
CA ALA A 159 17.68 3.74 5.77
C ALA A 159 16.21 3.40 6.11
N ASN A 160 15.27 4.13 5.50
CA ASN A 160 13.83 3.96 5.64
C ASN A 160 13.35 2.55 5.23
N VAL A 161 14.01 1.92 4.25
CA VAL A 161 13.69 0.56 3.76
C VAL A 161 14.13 -0.50 4.78
N SER A 162 15.30 -0.31 5.39
CA SER A 162 15.79 -1.18 6.47
C SER A 162 14.92 -1.08 7.72
N LEU A 163 14.51 0.15 8.08
CA LEU A 163 13.55 0.38 9.16
C LEU A 163 12.19 -0.26 8.87
N ALA A 164 11.67 -0.13 7.65
CA ALA A 164 10.43 -0.75 7.20
C ALA A 164 10.43 -2.28 7.36
N SER A 165 11.51 -2.94 6.94
CA SER A 165 11.71 -4.38 7.12
C SER A 165 11.70 -4.78 8.61
N THR A 166 12.35 -3.99 9.46
CA THR A 166 12.38 -4.19 10.91
C THR A 166 10.99 -4.08 11.53
N ILE A 167 10.25 -3.02 11.18
CA ILE A 167 8.87 -2.80 11.65
C ILE A 167 7.97 -3.97 11.25
N CYS A 168 8.05 -4.43 10.00
CA CYS A 168 7.24 -5.57 9.54
C CYS A 168 7.52 -6.83 10.36
N ARG A 169 8.79 -7.15 10.62
CA ARG A 169 9.18 -8.32 11.41
C ARG A 169 8.65 -8.25 12.84
N GLU A 170 8.81 -7.11 13.50
CA GLU A 170 8.35 -6.93 14.88
C GLU A 170 6.83 -6.96 14.96
N TYR A 171 6.15 -6.32 14.01
CA TYR A 171 4.69 -6.38 13.91
C TYR A 171 4.19 -7.81 13.68
N TRP A 172 4.79 -8.59 12.78
CA TRP A 172 4.40 -9.99 12.56
C TRP A 172 4.58 -10.83 13.83
N LYS A 173 5.74 -10.75 14.48
CA LYS A 173 6.00 -11.46 15.74
C LYS A 173 4.98 -11.09 16.83
N TRP A 174 4.70 -9.79 16.97
CA TRP A 174 3.74 -9.31 17.95
C TRP A 174 2.32 -9.79 17.63
N ARG A 175 1.91 -9.71 16.36
CA ARG A 175 0.62 -10.16 15.86
C ARG A 175 0.40 -11.64 16.13
N ASP A 176 1.40 -12.47 15.82
CA ASP A 176 1.33 -13.93 16.00
C ASP A 176 1.20 -14.29 17.51
N ARG A 177 1.72 -13.44 18.41
CA ARG A 177 1.55 -13.57 19.88
C ARG A 177 0.25 -12.96 20.42
N SER A 178 -0.35 -12.01 19.70
CA SER A 178 -1.51 -11.23 20.16
C SER A 178 -2.64 -11.15 19.13
N PRO A 179 -3.22 -12.27 18.65
CA PRO A 179 -4.16 -12.25 17.53
C PRO A 179 -5.41 -11.38 17.77
N SER A 180 -5.93 -11.38 19.00
CA SER A 180 -7.12 -10.58 19.37
C SER A 180 -6.88 -9.08 19.33
N ARG A 181 -5.68 -8.63 19.74
CA ARG A 181 -5.28 -7.21 19.69
C ARG A 181 -4.92 -6.77 18.29
N ALA A 182 -4.37 -7.68 17.48
CA ALA A 182 -3.99 -7.39 16.11
C ALA A 182 -5.16 -7.02 15.18
N LEU A 183 -6.41 -7.24 15.59
CA LEU A 183 -7.58 -6.74 14.85
C LEU A 183 -7.71 -5.21 14.91
N ASN A 184 -7.15 -4.57 15.93
CA ASN A 184 -7.31 -3.13 16.19
C ASN A 184 -6.00 -2.35 16.11
N THR A 185 -4.85 -3.03 16.22
CA THR A 185 -3.52 -2.41 16.16
C THR A 185 -2.94 -2.50 14.76
N SER A 186 -2.25 -1.45 14.32
CA SER A 186 -1.61 -1.36 13.00
C SER A 186 -0.09 -1.39 13.12
N TRP A 187 0.59 -1.77 12.04
CA TRP A 187 2.04 -1.62 11.92
C TRP A 187 2.51 -0.18 12.15
N GLN A 188 1.64 0.82 11.93
CA GLN A 188 1.94 2.23 12.16
C GLN A 188 2.27 2.51 13.63
N ASP A 189 1.72 1.74 14.57
CA ASP A 189 1.96 1.89 16.01
C ASP A 189 3.37 1.39 16.41
N PHE A 190 4.10 0.78 15.48
CA PHE A 190 5.48 0.29 15.63
C PHE A 190 6.50 1.22 14.96
N VAL A 191 6.06 2.33 14.35
CA VAL A 191 6.94 3.35 13.79
C VAL A 191 7.54 4.16 14.96
N PRO A 192 8.88 4.26 15.07
CA PRO A 192 9.50 5.06 16.13
C PRO A 192 9.14 6.55 15.95
N VAL A 193 8.80 7.21 17.06
CA VAL A 193 8.48 8.65 17.16
C VAL A 193 9.76 9.45 17.37
#